data_AF-A0A6A6TT93-F1
#
_entry.id   AF-A0A6A6TT93-F1
#
_cell.length_a   1.000
_cell.length_b   1.000
_cell.length_c   1.000
_cell.angle_alpha   90.00
_cell.angle_beta   90.00
_cell.angle_gamma   90.00
#
_symmetry.space_group_name_H-M   'P 1'
#
loop_
_entity.id
_entity.type
_entity.pdbx_description
1 polymer ?
#
loop_
_entity_poly.entity_id
_entity_poly.type
_entity_poly.pdbx_seq_one_letter_code
_entity_poly.pdbx_strand_id
1 'polypeptide(L)'
;MSYEELNLNELYGPNFQGDFNPHMRNIREGTEWREKHHCHDCLKTPSRKCYGLETLHFAFCIAPIEVDGKEVICGTRFKVKSDGGCAQHPYNHGYNLIFKEALRGKSLSPEAKEGTQKEEPVTQEVSEDKEPKHYTHYVEKNQKTAWKRKDEKAARVPTKTVRKQKPAPTVKDVTKARRK
;
A
#
# COMPACT_ATOMS: atom_id res chain seq x y z
N MET A 1 -21.79 14.94 -3.48
CA MET A 1 -20.45 14.50 -3.08
C MET A 1 -19.45 14.74 -4.19
N SER A 2 -19.01 15.99 -4.30
CA SER A 2 -17.64 16.27 -4.74
C SER A 2 -16.67 15.64 -3.73
N TYR A 3 -15.40 15.43 -4.11
CA TYR A 3 -14.41 14.89 -3.16
C TYR A 3 -14.18 15.85 -1.96
N GLU A 4 -14.55 17.13 -2.11
CA GLU A 4 -14.46 18.17 -1.08
C GLU A 4 -15.49 17.94 0.06
N GLU A 5 -16.52 17.13 -0.18
CA GLU A 5 -17.53 16.75 0.83
C GLU A 5 -17.08 15.52 1.67
N LEU A 6 -15.90 14.94 1.42
CA LEU A 6 -15.48 13.72 2.09
C LEU A 6 -15.07 13.98 3.55
N ASN A 7 -16.01 13.89 4.49
CA ASN A 7 -15.73 14.09 5.90
C ASN A 7 -15.04 12.85 6.52
N LEU A 8 -13.70 12.84 6.49
CA LEU A 8 -12.88 11.76 7.07
C LEU A 8 -13.15 11.51 8.56
N ASN A 9 -13.55 12.55 9.29
CA ASN A 9 -13.87 12.45 10.71
C ASN A 9 -15.15 11.64 10.95
N GLU A 10 -16.15 11.79 10.09
CA GLU A 10 -17.39 11.01 10.16
C GLU A 10 -17.15 9.58 9.70
N LEU A 11 -16.37 9.39 8.63
CA LEU A 11 -16.07 8.07 8.07
C LEU A 11 -15.28 7.17 9.02
N TYR A 12 -14.32 7.73 9.74
CA TYR A 12 -13.41 6.96 10.61
C TYR A 12 -13.79 6.99 12.09
N GLY A 13 -14.70 7.89 12.47
CA GLY A 13 -15.19 8.00 13.83
C GLY A 13 -14.16 8.54 14.84
N PRO A 14 -14.34 8.24 16.14
CA PRO A 14 -13.69 8.98 17.23
C PRO A 14 -12.17 8.81 17.28
N ASN A 15 -11.66 7.63 16.90
CA ASN A 15 -10.21 7.34 16.90
C ASN A 15 -9.45 8.20 15.88
N PHE A 16 -10.15 8.86 14.96
CA PHE A 16 -9.56 9.82 14.03
C PHE A 16 -9.69 11.27 14.50
N GLN A 17 -10.73 11.65 15.27
CA GLN A 17 -11.04 13.05 15.58
C GLN A 17 -10.12 13.69 16.65
N GLY A 18 -9.53 12.91 17.56
CA GLY A 18 -8.71 13.40 18.67
C GLY A 18 -7.19 13.25 18.49
N ASP A 19 -6.52 12.68 19.50
CA ASP A 19 -5.09 12.33 19.50
C ASP A 19 -4.80 11.15 18.57
N PHE A 20 -4.94 11.43 17.29
CA PHE A 20 -4.81 10.44 16.23
C PHE A 20 -3.37 9.94 16.14
N ASN A 21 -3.19 8.63 16.34
CA ASN A 21 -1.91 7.98 16.11
C ASN A 21 -1.73 7.60 14.63
N PRO A 22 -0.77 8.21 13.89
CA PRO A 22 -0.49 7.89 12.49
C PRO A 22 0.09 6.48 12.25
N HIS A 23 0.49 5.78 13.32
CA HIS A 23 0.99 4.40 13.27
C HIS A 23 -0.10 3.35 13.55
N MET A 24 -1.34 3.77 13.69
CA MET A 24 -2.46 2.87 13.87
C MET A 24 -2.61 1.92 12.69
N ARG A 25 -2.70 0.62 12.99
CA ARG A 25 -2.94 -0.45 12.03
C ARG A 25 -4.42 -0.53 11.67
N ASN A 26 -5.30 -0.44 12.66
CA ASN A 26 -6.73 -0.50 12.46
C ASN A 26 -7.42 0.62 13.25
N ILE A 27 -8.13 1.51 12.54
CA ILE A 27 -8.81 2.66 13.14
C ILE A 27 -10.00 2.26 14.02
N ARG A 28 -10.62 1.11 13.76
CA ARG A 28 -11.74 0.59 14.55
C ARG A 28 -11.27 0.09 15.90
N GLU A 29 -10.22 -0.72 15.91
CA GLU A 29 -9.72 -1.39 17.12
C GLU A 29 -8.73 -0.53 17.91
N GLY A 30 -8.22 0.55 17.32
CA GLY A 30 -7.13 1.35 17.93
C GLY A 30 -5.79 0.62 17.96
N THR A 31 -5.66 -0.52 17.28
CA THR A 31 -4.45 -1.35 17.34
C THR A 31 -3.31 -0.68 16.58
N GLU A 32 -2.12 -0.66 17.18
CA GLU A 32 -0.94 -0.04 16.59
C GLU A 32 -0.05 -1.06 15.87
N TRP A 33 0.73 -0.57 14.90
CA TRP A 33 1.84 -1.35 14.36
C TRP A 33 2.97 -1.47 15.39
N ARG A 34 3.49 -2.70 15.56
CA ARG A 34 4.70 -2.94 16.36
C ARG A 34 5.92 -2.24 15.75
N GLU A 35 6.00 -2.22 14.43
CA GLU A 35 7.09 -1.61 13.69
C GLU A 35 6.67 -0.29 13.05
N LYS A 36 7.39 0.79 13.39
CA LYS A 36 7.13 2.12 12.87
C LYS A 36 7.88 2.32 11.56
N HIS A 37 7.22 2.02 10.44
CA HIS A 37 7.77 2.33 9.12
C HIS A 37 7.54 3.81 8.73
N HIS A 38 8.47 4.36 7.94
CA HIS A 38 8.30 5.66 7.33
C HIS A 38 7.21 5.65 6.24
N CYS A 39 6.60 6.81 6.01
CA CYS A 39 5.79 7.07 4.84
C CYS A 39 6.68 7.04 3.59
N HIS A 40 6.30 6.25 2.60
CA HIS A 40 7.08 6.12 1.36
C HIS A 40 7.00 7.39 0.50
N ASP A 41 5.90 8.13 0.55
CA ASP A 41 5.72 9.37 -0.21
C ASP A 41 6.40 10.57 0.47
N CYS A 42 6.30 10.69 1.79
CA CYS A 42 6.96 11.78 2.53
C CYS A 42 8.43 11.51 2.87
N LEU A 43 8.87 10.25 2.83
CA LEU A 43 10.17 9.78 3.35
C LEU A 43 10.43 10.16 4.82
N LYS A 44 9.35 10.34 5.59
CA LYS A 44 9.36 10.74 7.01
C LYS A 44 8.41 9.86 7.80
N THR A 45 8.48 9.93 9.13
CA THR A 45 7.49 9.30 10.02
C THR A 45 6.08 9.76 9.62
N PRO A 46 5.11 8.83 9.44
CA PRO A 46 3.73 9.18 9.14
C PRO A 46 3.19 10.20 10.14
N SER A 47 2.45 11.17 9.63
CA SER A 47 1.77 12.19 10.43
C SER A 47 0.31 12.27 10.02
N ARG A 48 -0.52 12.98 10.79
CA ARG A 48 -1.94 13.20 10.44
C ARG A 48 -2.13 13.76 9.02
N LYS A 49 -1.21 14.60 8.55
CA LYS A 49 -1.23 15.15 7.18
C LYS A 49 -1.23 14.07 6.09
N CYS A 50 -0.55 12.93 6.33
CA CYS A 50 -0.48 11.81 5.37
C CYS A 50 -1.85 11.14 5.12
N TYR A 51 -2.84 11.41 5.97
CA TYR A 51 -4.21 10.91 5.87
C TYR A 51 -5.19 11.98 5.40
N GLY A 52 -4.76 13.25 5.34
CA GLY A 52 -5.62 14.35 4.90
C GLY A 52 -5.92 14.26 3.41
N LEU A 53 -7.07 14.83 3.02
CA LEU A 53 -7.55 14.83 1.62
C LEU A 53 -6.55 15.43 0.64
N GLU A 54 -5.72 16.38 1.08
CA GLU A 54 -4.68 17.02 0.26
C GLU A 54 -3.58 16.05 -0.19
N THR A 55 -3.28 14.99 0.58
CA THR A 55 -2.15 14.10 0.29
C THR A 55 -2.55 12.64 0.10
N LEU A 56 -3.48 12.13 0.92
CA LEU A 56 -3.99 10.76 0.89
C LEU A 56 -2.90 9.70 0.65
N HIS A 57 -1.75 9.80 1.32
CA HIS A 57 -0.73 8.74 1.25
C HIS A 57 -1.24 7.45 1.89
N PHE A 58 -1.99 7.60 2.98
CA PHE A 58 -2.65 6.53 3.71
C PHE A 58 -4.14 6.81 3.87
N ALA A 59 -4.92 5.74 3.96
CA ALA A 59 -6.33 5.77 4.33
C ALA A 59 -6.66 4.52 5.15
N PHE A 60 -7.85 4.48 5.74
CA PHE A 60 -8.38 3.30 6.41
C PHE A 60 -9.51 2.69 5.59
N CYS A 61 -9.57 1.36 5.57
CA CYS A 61 -10.57 0.65 4.80
C CYS A 61 -11.98 0.93 5.32
N ILE A 62 -12.86 1.37 4.44
CA ILE A 62 -14.27 1.65 4.77
C ILE A 62 -15.21 0.50 4.36
N ALA A 63 -14.67 -0.59 3.82
CA ALA A 63 -15.47 -1.74 3.44
C ALA A 63 -16.27 -2.27 4.65
N PRO A 64 -17.57 -2.54 4.49
CA PRO A 64 -18.37 -3.13 5.55
C PRO A 64 -17.90 -4.56 5.82
N ILE A 65 -17.78 -4.91 7.09
CA ILE A 65 -17.51 -6.25 7.60
C ILE A 65 -18.49 -6.55 8.73
N GLU A 66 -18.82 -7.82 8.91
CA GLU A 66 -19.66 -8.26 10.02
C GLU A 66 -18.78 -8.70 11.20
N VAL A 67 -19.02 -8.11 12.37
CA VAL A 67 -18.35 -8.48 13.62
C VAL A 67 -19.43 -8.58 14.69
N ASP A 68 -19.55 -9.75 15.32
CA ASP A 68 -20.54 -10.02 16.37
C ASP A 68 -21.99 -9.69 15.95
N GLY A 69 -22.34 -9.98 14.70
CA GLY A 69 -23.68 -9.72 14.13
C GLY A 69 -23.97 -8.25 13.83
N LYS A 70 -22.95 -7.38 13.86
CA LYS A 70 -23.07 -5.96 13.53
C LYS A 70 -22.20 -5.60 12.33
N GLU A 71 -22.77 -4.81 11.43
CA GLU A 71 -22.05 -4.25 10.29
C GLU A 71 -21.19 -3.07 10.77
N VAL A 72 -19.87 -3.19 10.58
CA VAL A 72 -18.87 -2.19 10.95
C VAL A 72 -17.85 -2.05 9.82
N ILE A 73 -17.05 -0.98 9.81
CA ILE A 73 -15.99 -0.84 8.80
C ILE A 73 -14.79 -1.75 9.09
N CYS A 74 -14.09 -2.20 8.05
CA CYS A 74 -12.85 -2.98 8.18
C CYS A 74 -11.77 -2.24 8.98
N GLY A 75 -11.59 -0.95 8.70
CA GLY A 75 -10.70 -0.06 9.44
C GLY A 75 -9.20 -0.29 9.25
N THR A 76 -8.78 -1.28 8.47
CA THR A 76 -7.35 -1.57 8.23
C THR A 76 -6.67 -0.45 7.42
N ARG A 77 -5.51 0.02 7.88
CA ARG A 77 -4.67 1.01 7.19
C ARG A 77 -4.10 0.45 5.89
N PHE A 78 -4.16 1.24 4.82
CA PHE A 78 -3.51 0.92 3.55
C PHE A 78 -2.91 2.16 2.86
N LYS A 79 -2.07 1.92 1.84
CA LYS A 79 -1.50 2.98 0.98
C LYS A 79 -2.42 3.23 -0.20
N VAL A 80 -2.94 4.45 -0.36
CA VAL A 80 -3.95 4.74 -1.40
C VAL A 80 -3.41 4.57 -2.82
N LYS A 81 -2.13 4.89 -3.04
CA LYS A 81 -1.46 4.70 -4.34
C LYS A 81 -1.19 3.23 -4.69
N SER A 82 -1.21 2.33 -3.71
CA SER A 82 -1.00 0.90 -3.99
C SER A 82 -2.17 0.31 -4.77
N ASP A 83 -1.96 -0.82 -5.45
CA ASP A 83 -3.03 -1.48 -6.20
C ASP A 83 -3.85 -2.49 -5.36
N GLY A 84 -3.41 -2.83 -4.16
CA GLY A 84 -4.00 -3.91 -3.36
C GLY A 84 -5.10 -3.50 -2.38
N GLY A 85 -5.42 -2.21 -2.24
CA GLY A 85 -6.30 -1.73 -1.17
C GLY A 85 -5.76 -2.16 0.20
N CYS A 86 -6.64 -2.59 1.11
CA CYS A 86 -6.22 -3.11 2.43
C CYS A 86 -5.83 -4.60 2.43
N ALA A 87 -5.53 -5.16 1.25
CA ALA A 87 -5.28 -6.59 0.98
C ALA A 87 -6.51 -7.51 1.13
N GLN A 88 -7.35 -7.27 2.14
CA GLN A 88 -8.63 -7.99 2.30
C GLN A 88 -9.72 -7.43 1.37
N HIS A 89 -9.68 -6.11 1.13
CA HIS A 89 -10.67 -5.40 0.32
C HIS A 89 -9.92 -4.68 -0.81
N PRO A 90 -9.61 -5.39 -1.91
CA PRO A 90 -8.86 -4.85 -3.02
C PRO A 90 -9.75 -3.99 -3.92
N TYR A 91 -9.14 -3.06 -4.67
CA TYR A 91 -9.87 -2.11 -5.51
C TYR A 91 -10.61 -2.75 -6.69
N ASN A 92 -10.11 -3.88 -7.19
CA ASN A 92 -10.74 -4.60 -8.29
C ASN A 92 -12.11 -5.20 -7.92
N HIS A 93 -12.46 -5.24 -6.64
CA HIS A 93 -13.79 -5.63 -6.15
C HIS A 93 -14.65 -4.40 -5.79
N GLY A 94 -14.29 -3.20 -6.25
CA GLY A 94 -15.06 -1.97 -6.01
C GLY A 94 -14.82 -1.29 -4.66
N TYR A 95 -14.08 -1.91 -3.73
CA TYR A 95 -13.84 -1.31 -2.42
C TYR A 95 -12.90 -0.10 -2.47
N ASN A 96 -13.16 0.88 -1.59
CA ASN A 96 -12.26 2.01 -1.31
C ASN A 96 -11.93 2.89 -2.54
N LEU A 97 -12.66 2.76 -3.66
CA LEU A 97 -12.42 3.53 -4.89
C LEU A 97 -12.50 5.04 -4.66
N ILE A 98 -13.33 5.46 -3.70
CA ILE A 98 -13.50 6.84 -3.26
C ILE A 98 -12.16 7.54 -2.97
N PHE A 99 -11.19 6.83 -2.37
CA PHE A 99 -9.89 7.41 -2.06
C PHE A 99 -8.99 7.55 -3.30
N LYS A 100 -9.10 6.63 -4.27
CA LYS A 100 -8.37 6.74 -5.54
C LYS A 100 -8.93 7.89 -6.39
N GLU A 101 -10.23 8.10 -6.36
CA GLU A 101 -10.88 9.21 -7.07
C GLU A 101 -10.55 10.55 -6.42
N ALA A 102 -10.63 10.64 -5.09
CA ALA A 102 -10.23 11.83 -4.33
C ALA A 102 -8.76 12.21 -4.59
N LEU A 103 -7.84 11.23 -4.59
CA LEU A 103 -6.42 11.47 -4.90
C LEU A 103 -6.21 12.00 -6.34
N ARG A 104 -7.07 11.64 -7.29
CA ARG A 104 -7.01 12.11 -8.68
C ARG A 104 -7.66 13.48 -8.88
N GLY A 105 -8.26 14.06 -7.84
CA GLY A 105 -9.02 15.31 -7.94
C GLY A 105 -10.25 15.19 -8.84
N LYS A 106 -10.79 13.99 -9.02
CA LYS A 106 -11.99 13.76 -9.83
C LYS A 106 -13.24 13.88 -8.96
N SER A 107 -14.35 14.32 -9.54
CA SER A 107 -15.67 14.20 -8.92
C SER A 107 -15.97 12.72 -8.67
N LEU A 108 -16.53 12.42 -7.50
CA LEU A 108 -16.79 11.03 -7.10
C LEU A 108 -17.81 10.39 -8.04
N SER A 109 -17.46 9.25 -8.62
CA SER A 109 -18.36 8.45 -9.45
C SER A 109 -19.50 7.87 -8.59
N PRO A 110 -20.67 7.56 -9.16
CA PRO A 110 -21.75 6.90 -8.42
C PRO A 110 -21.30 5.58 -7.78
N GLU A 111 -20.45 4.81 -8.46
CA GLU A 111 -19.86 3.56 -7.97
C GLU A 111 -19.01 3.76 -6.71
N ALA A 112 -18.24 4.86 -6.64
CA ALA A 112 -17.45 5.20 -5.47
C ALA A 112 -18.28 5.74 -4.31
N LYS A 113 -19.46 6.31 -4.58
CA LYS A 113 -20.37 6.87 -3.56
C LYS A 113 -21.20 5.80 -2.88
N GLU A 114 -21.66 4.80 -3.62
CA GLU A 114 -22.52 3.74 -3.06
C GLU A 114 -21.76 2.72 -2.22
N GLY A 115 -20.43 2.83 -2.13
CA GLY A 115 -19.68 2.15 -1.09
C GLY A 115 -19.97 0.65 -1.04
N THR A 116 -19.67 -0.06 -2.12
CA THR A 116 -19.81 -1.52 -2.23
C THR A 116 -21.25 -2.00 -2.35
N GLN A 117 -21.61 -2.48 -3.54
CA GLN A 117 -22.75 -3.38 -3.67
C GLN A 117 -22.49 -4.61 -2.79
N LYS A 118 -23.47 -4.98 -1.96
CA LYS A 118 -23.61 -6.37 -1.52
C LYS A 118 -23.73 -7.18 -2.80
N GLU A 119 -22.64 -7.80 -3.26
CA GLU A 119 -22.79 -9.01 -4.03
C GLU A 119 -23.42 -10.01 -3.06
N GLU A 120 -24.74 -10.19 -3.16
CA GLU A 120 -25.32 -11.48 -2.81
C GLU A 120 -24.44 -12.57 -3.46
N PRO A 121 -24.20 -13.69 -2.79
CA PRO A 121 -23.45 -14.77 -3.41
C PRO A 121 -24.18 -15.12 -4.71
N VAL A 122 -23.60 -14.73 -5.84
CA VAL A 122 -24.04 -15.19 -7.15
C VAL A 122 -23.83 -16.70 -7.09
N THR A 123 -24.92 -17.43 -6.84
CA THR A 123 -25.05 -18.83 -7.18
C THR A 123 -24.89 -18.90 -8.69
N GLN A 124 -23.64 -18.92 -9.15
CA GLN A 124 -23.33 -19.44 -10.46
C GLN A 124 -23.75 -20.90 -10.41
N GLU A 125 -24.82 -21.23 -11.11
CA GLU A 125 -25.05 -22.59 -11.58
C GLU A 125 -23.81 -22.95 -12.40
N VAL A 126 -22.92 -23.69 -11.75
CA VAL A 126 -21.67 -24.19 -12.34
C VAL A 126 -22.08 -25.27 -13.32
N SER A 127 -22.18 -24.91 -14.59
CA SER A 127 -22.07 -25.86 -15.68
C SER A 127 -20.64 -26.43 -15.67
N GLU A 128 -20.56 -27.68 -15.24
CA GLU A 128 -19.56 -28.74 -15.52
C GLU A 128 -18.07 -28.36 -15.72
N ASP A 129 -17.27 -28.97 -14.84
CA ASP A 129 -15.91 -29.48 -15.07
C ASP A 129 -14.72 -28.52 -15.17
N LYS A 130 -14.45 -27.75 -14.11
CA LYS A 130 -13.06 -27.46 -13.71
C LYS A 130 -12.90 -27.49 -12.19
N GLU A 131 -12.23 -28.53 -11.68
CA GLU A 131 -11.89 -28.66 -10.26
C GLU A 131 -11.30 -27.35 -9.69
N PRO A 132 -11.77 -26.89 -8.52
CA PRO A 132 -11.23 -25.69 -7.89
C PRO A 132 -9.77 -25.94 -7.51
N LYS A 133 -8.85 -25.20 -8.17
CA LYS A 133 -7.41 -25.30 -7.87
C LYS A 133 -7.15 -24.78 -6.46
N HIS A 134 -6.98 -25.72 -5.54
CA HIS A 134 -6.62 -25.53 -4.14
C HIS A 134 -5.47 -24.52 -3.96
N TYR A 135 -5.54 -23.66 -2.93
CA TYR A 135 -4.59 -22.57 -2.64
C TYR A 135 -3.11 -22.96 -2.71
N THR A 136 -2.78 -24.22 -2.42
CA THR A 136 -1.43 -24.79 -2.56
C THR A 136 -0.87 -24.68 -3.98
N HIS A 137 -1.71 -24.74 -5.02
CA HIS A 137 -1.31 -24.56 -6.42
C HIS A 137 -0.70 -23.18 -6.68
N TYR A 138 -1.19 -22.13 -6.02
CA TYR A 138 -0.64 -20.77 -6.17
C TYR A 138 0.72 -20.62 -5.49
N VAL A 139 0.88 -21.22 -4.30
CA VAL A 139 2.14 -21.20 -3.56
C VAL A 139 3.23 -21.97 -4.31
N GLU A 140 2.93 -23.16 -4.82
CA GLU A 140 3.89 -23.97 -5.58
C GLU A 140 4.33 -23.32 -6.89
N LYS A 141 3.40 -22.67 -7.61
CA LYS A 141 3.73 -21.99 -8.87
C LYS A 141 4.67 -20.80 -8.64
N ASN A 142 4.46 -20.04 -7.57
CA ASN A 142 5.33 -18.92 -7.20
C ASN A 142 6.71 -19.38 -6.72
N GLN A 143 6.78 -20.51 -6.01
CA GLN A 143 8.09 -21.09 -5.65
C GLN A 143 8.83 -21.57 -6.91
N LYS A 144 8.21 -22.36 -7.78
CA LYS A 144 8.86 -22.91 -9.00
C LYS A 144 9.43 -21.83 -9.92
N THR A 145 8.75 -20.69 -10.06
CA THR A 145 9.26 -19.55 -10.86
C THR A 145 10.43 -18.83 -10.19
N ALA A 146 10.45 -18.74 -8.86
CA ALA A 146 11.58 -18.17 -8.11
C ALA A 146 12.85 -19.03 -8.20
N TRP A 147 12.72 -20.36 -8.18
CA TRP A 147 13.85 -21.29 -8.35
C TRP A 147 14.44 -21.23 -9.77
N LYS A 148 13.59 -21.25 -10.81
CA LYS A 148 14.06 -21.11 -12.21
C LYS A 148 14.85 -19.82 -12.45
N ARG A 149 14.42 -18.69 -11.88
CA ARG A 149 15.17 -17.41 -11.96
C ARG A 149 16.50 -17.44 -11.21
N LYS A 150 16.67 -18.34 -10.25
CA LYS A 150 17.91 -18.52 -9.49
C LYS A 150 18.91 -19.37 -10.28
N ASP A 151 18.41 -20.37 -11.00
CA ASP A 151 19.22 -21.26 -11.84
C ASP A 151 19.60 -20.62 -13.19
N GLU A 152 18.73 -19.76 -13.75
CA GLU A 152 19.00 -18.97 -14.97
C GLU A 152 19.91 -17.76 -14.74
N LYS A 153 20.19 -17.39 -13.48
CA LYS A 153 21.25 -16.42 -13.18
C LYS A 153 22.60 -17.08 -13.45
N ALA A 154 23.02 -17.01 -14.71
CA ALA A 154 24.39 -17.28 -15.12
C ALA A 154 25.34 -16.64 -14.11
N ALA A 155 26.33 -17.41 -13.65
CA ALA A 155 27.38 -16.93 -12.76
C ALA A 155 27.92 -15.62 -13.34
N ARG A 156 27.82 -14.53 -12.56
CA ARG A 156 28.36 -13.23 -12.97
C ARG A 156 29.82 -13.46 -13.35
N VAL A 157 30.16 -13.18 -14.60
CA VAL A 157 31.55 -13.15 -15.05
C VAL A 157 32.28 -12.21 -14.09
N PRO A 158 33.37 -12.63 -13.43
CA PRO A 158 34.11 -11.76 -12.53
C PRO A 158 34.57 -10.55 -13.31
N THR A 159 33.97 -9.40 -12.99
CA THR A 159 34.40 -8.11 -13.54
C THR A 159 35.86 -7.93 -13.14
N LYS A 160 36.72 -7.69 -14.13
CA LYS A 160 38.15 -7.38 -13.92
C LYS A 160 38.27 -6.40 -12.76
N THR A 161 39.15 -6.74 -11.81
CA THR A 161 39.46 -5.92 -10.64
C THR A 161 39.64 -4.47 -11.05
N VAL A 162 38.68 -3.63 -10.65
CA VAL A 162 38.77 -2.18 -10.86
C VAL A 162 39.99 -1.71 -10.09
N ARG A 163 41.03 -1.26 -10.81
CA ARG A 163 42.18 -0.59 -10.19
C ARG A 163 41.62 0.54 -9.33
N LYS A 164 41.89 0.48 -8.02
CA LYS A 164 41.51 1.54 -7.07
C LYS A 164 41.93 2.88 -7.67
N GLN A 165 40.97 3.74 -7.95
CA GLN A 165 41.26 5.11 -8.38
C GLN A 165 42.11 5.76 -7.29
N LYS A 166 43.22 6.40 -7.70
CA LYS A 166 44.04 7.14 -6.74
C LYS A 166 43.18 8.27 -6.16
N PRO A 167 43.27 8.53 -4.84
CA PRO A 167 42.57 9.66 -4.24
C PRO A 167 42.98 10.96 -4.94
N ALA A 168 42.04 11.89 -5.08
CA ALA A 168 42.30 13.20 -5.65
C ALA A 168 43.44 13.90 -4.87
N PRO A 169 44.36 14.59 -5.56
CA PRO A 169 45.43 15.32 -4.89
C PRO A 169 44.84 16.42 -4.01
N THR A 170 45.38 16.57 -2.80
CA THR A 170 44.94 17.62 -1.89
C THR A 170 45.53 18.98 -2.29
N VAL A 171 44.96 20.07 -1.79
CA VAL A 171 45.49 21.43 -2.01
C VAL A 171 46.97 21.55 -1.59
N LYS A 172 47.40 20.78 -0.58
CA LYS A 172 48.80 20.70 -0.14
C LYS A 172 49.71 20.03 -1.19
N ASP A 173 49.22 19.02 -1.90
CA ASP A 173 49.98 18.33 -2.95
C ASP A 173 50.16 19.23 -4.18
N VAL A 174 49.11 19.97 -4.54
CA VAL A 174 49.14 20.93 -5.67
C VAL A 174 50.08 22.11 -5.38
N THR A 175 50.06 22.64 -4.15
CA THR A 175 50.93 23.76 -3.76
C THR A 175 52.40 23.35 -3.63
N LYS A 176 52.69 22.11 -3.24
CA LYS A 176 54.06 21.57 -3.21
C LYS A 176 54.62 21.31 -4.62
N ALA A 177 53.79 20.87 -5.55
CA ALA A 177 54.18 20.65 -6.95
C ALA A 177 54.50 21.96 -7.69
N ARG A 178 53.87 23.08 -7.32
CA ARG A 178 54.13 24.42 -7.88
C ARG A 178 55.39 25.12 -7.36
N ARG A 179 56.05 24.56 -6.34
CA ARG A 179 57.26 25.13 -5.71
C ARG A 179 58.57 24.48 -6.17
N LYS A 180 58.51 23.55 -7.13
CA LYS A 180 59.66 23.05 -7.89
C LYS A 180 59.62 23.67 -9.27
#